data_AF-A0A081DEX2-F1
#
_entry.id   AF-A0A081DEX2-F1
#
_cell.length_a   1.000
_cell.length_b   1.000
_cell.length_c   1.000
_cell.angle_alpha   90.00
_cell.angle_beta   90.00
_cell.angle_gamma   90.00
#
_symmetry.space_group_name_H-M   'P 1'
#
loop_
_entity.id
_entity.type
_entity.pdbx_description
1 polymer ?
#
loop_
_entity_poly.entity_id
_entity_poly.type
_entity_poly.pdbx_seq_one_letter_code
_entity_poly.pdbx_strand_id
1 'polypeptide(L)'
;MQKISELGGATREFFKSLIELDLYDDEKGCEKNILKSLDAAADALGNTRTVCKKYYVHPQLPESYRNGSFEKYRARYHASKDSEYFESSEKCVQEIIADFEIEFDV
;
A
#
# COMPACT_ATOMS: atom_id res chain seq x y z
N MET A 1 -23.20 -9.03 11.16
CA MET A 1 -22.26 -7.94 11.53
C MET A 1 -21.27 -7.82 10.39
N GLN A 2 -21.36 -6.75 9.62
CA GLN A 2 -20.74 -6.59 8.31
C GLN A 2 -19.22 -6.42 8.47
N LYS A 3 -18.43 -7.32 7.87
CA LYS A 3 -16.98 -7.13 7.73
C LYS A 3 -16.78 -5.81 6.99
N ILE A 4 -16.03 -4.87 7.57
CA ILE A 4 -15.65 -3.64 6.89
C ILE A 4 -14.64 -4.04 5.80
N SER A 5 -15.14 -4.43 4.63
CA SER A 5 -14.37 -4.94 3.48
C SER A 5 -14.13 -3.86 2.41
N GLU A 6 -14.30 -2.59 2.75
CA GLU A 6 -14.34 -1.49 1.77
C GLU A 6 -13.07 -0.63 1.72
N LEU A 7 -12.07 -0.90 2.55
CA LEU A 7 -10.71 -0.43 2.23
C LEU A 7 -10.17 -1.36 1.14
N GLY A 8 -10.36 -0.96 -0.12
CA GLY A 8 -10.27 -1.82 -1.29
C GLY A 8 -9.10 -2.80 -1.28
N GLY A 9 -9.40 -4.09 -1.46
CA GLY A 9 -8.43 -5.19 -1.38
C GLY A 9 -7.14 -4.94 -2.17
N ALA A 10 -7.18 -4.20 -3.29
CA ALA A 10 -5.99 -3.83 -4.05
C ALA A 10 -4.97 -2.99 -3.29
N THR A 11 -5.38 -1.97 -2.52
CA THR A 11 -4.40 -1.15 -1.76
C THR A 11 -3.73 -2.00 -0.69
N ARG A 12 -4.48 -2.91 -0.06
CA ARG A 12 -3.96 -3.86 0.92
C ARG A 12 -3.01 -4.89 0.29
N GLU A 13 -3.37 -5.47 -0.85
CA GLU A 13 -2.49 -6.43 -1.54
C GLU A 13 -1.24 -5.75 -2.12
N PHE A 14 -1.35 -4.50 -2.59
CA PHE A 14 -0.19 -3.67 -2.93
C PHE A 14 0.75 -3.52 -1.72
N PHE A 15 0.22 -3.12 -0.56
CA PHE A 15 1.00 -2.95 0.66
C PHE A 15 1.71 -4.25 1.08
N LYS A 16 0.98 -5.37 1.12
CA LYS A 16 1.54 -6.67 1.49
C LYS A 16 2.65 -7.09 0.54
N SER A 17 2.44 -6.96 -0.77
CA SER A 17 3.48 -7.24 -1.76
C SER A 17 4.72 -6.37 -1.53
N LEU A 18 4.54 -5.09 -1.22
CA LEU A 18 5.63 -4.14 -1.03
C LEU A 18 6.46 -4.43 0.24
N ILE A 19 5.82 -4.95 1.28
CA ILE A 19 6.51 -5.37 2.51
C ILE A 19 7.44 -6.56 2.26
N GLU A 20 7.05 -7.51 1.43
CA GLU A 20 7.86 -8.71 1.15
C GLU A 20 9.04 -8.45 0.20
N LEU A 21 9.15 -7.24 -0.37
CA LEU A 21 10.24 -6.88 -1.29
C LEU A 21 11.45 -6.33 -0.55
N ASP A 22 12.63 -6.68 -1.06
CA ASP A 22 13.91 -6.18 -0.57
C ASP A 22 14.04 -4.66 -0.69
N LEU A 23 14.89 -4.10 0.18
CA LEU A 23 15.33 -2.72 0.10
C LEU A 23 16.03 -2.45 -1.24
N TYR A 24 16.05 -1.18 -1.63
CA TYR A 24 16.62 -0.72 -2.88
C TYR A 24 17.65 0.39 -2.62
N ASP A 25 18.65 0.49 -3.50
CA ASP A 25 19.70 1.51 -3.39
C ASP A 25 19.48 2.69 -4.35
N ASP A 26 18.59 2.55 -5.34
CA ASP A 26 18.35 3.55 -6.37
C ASP A 26 16.87 3.69 -6.78
N GLU A 27 16.57 4.79 -7.49
CA GLU A 27 15.22 5.10 -7.98
C GLU A 27 14.64 3.99 -8.88
N LYS A 28 15.50 3.32 -9.65
CA LYS A 28 15.09 2.22 -10.53
C LYS A 28 14.61 1.01 -9.73
N GLY A 29 15.29 0.68 -8.63
CA GLY A 29 14.88 -0.36 -7.69
C GLY A 29 13.57 -0.02 -7.00
N CYS A 30 13.42 1.24 -6.58
CA CYS A 30 12.18 1.76 -6.00
C CYS A 30 10.98 1.56 -6.96
N GLU A 31 11.09 2.06 -8.19
CA GLU A 31 10.01 1.93 -9.19
C GLU A 31 9.76 0.47 -9.57
N LYS A 32 10.80 -0.37 -9.65
CA LYS A 32 10.63 -1.81 -9.90
C LYS A 32 9.78 -2.46 -8.81
N ASN A 33 9.99 -2.10 -7.55
CA ASN A 33 9.20 -2.64 -6.44
C ASN A 33 7.75 -2.15 -6.50
N ILE A 34 7.53 -0.86 -6.76
CA ILE A 34 6.17 -0.31 -6.97
C ILE A 34 5.44 -1.03 -8.11
N LEU A 35 6.11 -1.27 -9.24
CA LEU A 35 5.50 -1.97 -10.38
C LEU A 35 5.11 -3.41 -10.02
N LYS A 36 5.96 -4.15 -9.30
CA LYS A 36 5.63 -5.49 -8.81
C LYS A 36 4.43 -5.49 -7.88
N SER A 37 4.35 -4.52 -6.98
CA SER A 37 3.21 -4.42 -6.05
C SER A 37 1.92 -4.00 -6.75
N LEU A 38 1.99 -3.20 -7.82
CA LEU A 38 0.83 -2.94 -8.68
C LEU A 38 0.39 -4.20 -9.45
N ASP A 39 1.33 -5.05 -9.86
CA ASP A 39 1.00 -6.34 -10.49
C ASP A 39 0.27 -7.26 -9.50
N ALA A 40 0.75 -7.36 -8.26
CA ALA A 40 0.06 -8.13 -7.22
C ALA A 40 -1.37 -7.64 -6.96
N ALA A 41 -1.57 -6.32 -6.92
CA ALA A 41 -2.91 -5.73 -6.77
C ALA A 41 -3.81 -5.98 -7.99
N ALA A 42 -3.24 -5.95 -9.19
CA ALA A 42 -3.92 -6.23 -10.45
C ALA A 42 -4.38 -7.69 -10.52
N ASP A 43 -3.49 -8.63 -10.18
CA ASP A 43 -3.76 -10.06 -10.13
C ASP A 43 -4.86 -10.39 -9.10
N ALA A 44 -4.78 -9.78 -7.91
CA ALA A 44 -5.76 -10.00 -6.84
C ALA A 44 -7.18 -9.56 -7.19
N LEU A 45 -7.33 -8.52 -8.03
CA LEU A 45 -8.63 -7.99 -8.45
C LEU A 45 -9.07 -8.42 -9.86
N GLY A 46 -8.23 -9.13 -10.61
CA GLY A 46 -8.47 -9.44 -12.03
C GLY A 46 -8.52 -8.20 -12.93
N ASN A 47 -7.78 -7.14 -12.56
CA ASN A 47 -7.72 -5.88 -13.29
C ASN A 47 -6.34 -5.68 -13.93
N THR A 48 -6.18 -4.63 -14.75
CA THR A 48 -4.84 -4.28 -15.27
C THR A 48 -4.08 -3.40 -14.28
N ARG A 49 -2.74 -3.42 -14.36
CA ARG A 49 -1.85 -2.52 -13.60
C ARG A 49 -2.29 -1.06 -13.69
N THR A 50 -2.63 -0.61 -14.90
CA THR A 50 -3.07 0.78 -15.16
C THR A 50 -4.38 1.11 -14.44
N VAL A 51 -5.33 0.18 -14.45
CA VAL A 51 -6.61 0.33 -13.74
C VAL A 51 -6.38 0.36 -12.23
N CYS A 52 -5.55 -0.55 -11.69
CA CYS A 52 -5.22 -0.56 -10.26
C CYS A 52 -4.52 0.72 -9.82
N LYS A 53 -3.52 1.19 -10.57
CA LYS A 53 -2.81 2.43 -10.28
C LYS A 53 -3.74 3.65 -10.26
N LYS A 54 -4.73 3.69 -11.13
CA LYS A 54 -5.59 4.87 -11.30
C LYS A 54 -6.78 4.89 -10.34
N TYR A 55 -7.33 3.73 -9.99
CA TYR A 55 -8.64 3.66 -9.33
C TYR A 55 -8.65 2.88 -8.01
N TYR A 56 -7.68 2.00 -7.77
CA TYR A 56 -7.77 1.04 -6.67
C TYR A 56 -6.64 1.10 -5.66
N VAL A 57 -5.46 1.59 -6.07
CA VAL A 57 -4.31 1.81 -5.18
C VAL A 57 -4.25 3.28 -4.81
N HIS A 58 -4.36 3.57 -3.52
CA HIS A 58 -4.26 4.95 -3.02
C HIS A 58 -2.86 5.53 -3.32
N PRO A 59 -2.74 6.75 -3.91
CA PRO A 59 -1.47 7.30 -4.38
C PRO A 59 -0.43 7.52 -3.28
N GLN A 60 -0.87 7.74 -2.05
CA GLN A 60 0.01 7.90 -0.90
C GLN A 60 0.89 6.68 -0.61
N LEU A 61 0.47 5.46 -0.98
CA LEU A 61 1.29 4.27 -0.79
C LEU A 61 2.57 4.30 -1.65
N PRO A 62 2.48 4.35 -3.00
CA PRO A 62 3.69 4.44 -3.81
C PRO A 62 4.48 5.72 -3.55
N GLU A 63 3.84 6.83 -3.17
CA GLU A 63 4.54 8.07 -2.81
C GLU A 63 5.36 7.96 -1.52
N SER A 64 4.76 7.42 -0.45
CA SER A 64 5.47 7.16 0.81
C SER A 64 6.65 6.20 0.61
N TYR A 65 6.53 5.26 -0.34
CA TYR A 65 7.63 4.37 -0.68
C TYR A 65 8.77 5.09 -1.38
N ARG A 66 8.47 5.98 -2.34
CA ARG A 66 9.47 6.80 -3.05
C ARG A 66 10.24 7.73 -2.14
N ASN A 67 9.56 8.37 -1.20
CA ASN A 67 10.16 9.37 -0.32
C ASN A 67 10.76 8.76 0.97
N GLY A 68 10.73 7.43 1.11
CA GLY A 68 11.29 6.70 2.25
C GLY A 68 10.45 6.73 3.53
N SER A 69 9.37 7.52 3.58
CA SER A 69 8.48 7.55 4.76
C SER A 69 7.73 6.23 4.98
N PHE A 70 7.70 5.34 3.98
CA PHE A 70 7.10 4.01 4.10
C PHE A 70 7.71 3.14 5.21
N GLU A 71 8.99 3.34 5.51
CA GLU A 71 9.73 2.52 6.48
C GLU A 71 9.13 2.58 7.89
N LYS A 72 8.50 3.70 8.26
CA LYS A 72 7.78 3.81 9.54
C LYS A 72 6.60 2.83 9.60
N TYR A 73 5.87 2.63 8.50
CA TYR A 73 4.75 1.69 8.45
C TYR A 73 5.23 0.24 8.31
N ARG A 74 6.35 0.00 7.62
CA ARG A 74 7.01 -1.31 7.61
C ARG A 74 7.38 -1.75 9.03
N ALA A 75 8.01 -0.88 9.80
CA ALA A 75 8.35 -1.16 11.20
C ALA A 75 7.10 -1.42 12.05
N ARG A 76 6.04 -0.61 11.88
CA ARG A 76 4.76 -0.81 12.58
C ARG A 76 4.09 -2.14 12.22
N TYR A 77 4.13 -2.55 10.96
CA TYR A 77 3.58 -3.83 10.52
C TYR A 77 4.24 -5.00 11.24
N HIS A 78 5.57 -5.02 11.32
CA HIS A 78 6.31 -6.07 12.01
C HIS A 78 6.17 -6.04 13.54
N ALA A 79 5.91 -4.86 14.12
CA ALA A 79 5.66 -4.71 15.56
C ALA A 79 4.21 -5.06 15.96
N SER A 80 3.29 -5.03 14.99
CA SER A 80 1.87 -5.28 15.22
C SER A 80 1.53 -6.75 15.09
N LYS A 81 0.40 -7.15 15.69
CA LYS A 81 -0.19 -8.47 15.50
C LYS A 81 -1.60 -8.33 14.98
N ASP A 82 -1.99 -9.31 14.19
CA ASP A 82 -3.37 -9.45 13.75
C ASP A 82 -4.28 -9.61 14.95
N SER A 83 -5.47 -9.02 14.82
CA SER A 83 -6.52 -9.08 15.81
C SER A 83 -7.76 -9.70 15.19
N GLU A 84 -8.71 -10.15 16.01
CA GLU A 84 -9.98 -10.73 15.55
C GLU A 84 -10.71 -9.88 14.50
N TYR A 85 -10.58 -8.55 14.58
CA TYR A 85 -11.32 -7.60 13.73
C TYR A 85 -10.51 -6.99 12.59
N PHE A 86 -9.18 -7.03 12.65
CA PHE A 86 -8.32 -6.29 11.72
C PHE A 86 -6.97 -6.97 11.54
N GLU A 87 -6.54 -7.08 10.28
CA GLU A 87 -5.19 -7.45 9.89
C GLU A 87 -4.23 -6.27 10.11
N SER A 88 -2.97 -6.57 10.44
CA SER A 88 -1.93 -5.55 10.67
C SER A 88 -1.68 -4.70 9.42
N SER A 89 -1.82 -5.29 8.23
CA SER A 89 -1.73 -4.57 6.95
C SER A 89 -2.85 -3.57 6.76
N GLU A 90 -4.07 -3.87 7.21
CA GLU A 90 -5.21 -2.96 7.07
C GLU A 90 -5.03 -1.72 7.95
N LYS A 91 -4.54 -1.90 9.18
CA LYS A 91 -4.21 -0.80 10.08
C LYS A 91 -3.14 0.10 9.48
N CYS A 92 -2.06 -0.48 8.94
CA CYS A 92 -1.00 0.30 8.30
C CYS A 92 -1.50 1.07 7.08
N VAL A 93 -2.33 0.46 6.23
CA VAL A 93 -2.93 1.15 5.09
C VAL A 93 -3.84 2.29 5.53
N GLN A 94 -4.64 2.10 6.59
CA GLN A 94 -5.46 3.17 7.16
C GLN A 94 -4.61 4.33 7.66
N GLU A 95 -3.49 4.05 8.35
CA GLU A 95 -2.56 5.09 8.80
C GLU A 95 -1.92 5.83 7.62
N ILE A 96 -1.49 5.13 6.57
CA ILE A 96 -0.93 5.75 5.36
C ILE A 96 -1.95 6.68 4.70
N ILE A 97 -3.20 6.25 4.58
CA ILE A 97 -4.27 7.05 3.97
C ILE A 97 -4.67 8.22 4.87
N ALA A 98 -4.68 8.04 6.20
CA ALA A 98 -4.99 9.11 7.14
C ALA A 98 -3.92 10.20 7.16
N ASP A 99 -2.65 9.84 6.91
CA ASP A 99 -1.53 10.77 6.77
C ASP A 99 -1.56 11.54 5.44
N PHE A 100 -2.52 11.27 4.54
CA PHE A 100 -2.65 11.98 3.27
C PHE A 100 -3.35 13.33 3.46
N GLU A 101 -2.58 14.41 3.37
CA GLU A 101 -3.11 15.76 3.23
C GLU A 101 -3.31 16.07 1.75
N ILE A 102 -4.54 16.43 1.36
CA ILE A 102 -4.80 16.95 0.02
C ILE A 102 -4.47 18.44 0.04
N GLU A 103 -3.31 18.81 -0.50
CA GLU A 103 -3.04 20.20 -0.86
C GLU A 103 -3.86 20.53 -2.12
N PHE A 104 -4.86 21.42 -1.96
CA PHE A 104 -5.52 22.03 -3.10
C PHE A 104 -4.71 23.26 -3.50
N ASP A 105 -4.05 23.19 -4.65
CA ASP A 105 -3.56 24.39 -5.34
C ASP A 105 -4.79 25.24 -5.73
N VAL A 106 -5.02 26.33 -4.99
CA VAL A 106 -6.03 27.37 -5.27
C VAL A 106 -5.47 28.48 -6.14
#